data_AF-A0A9P7FF86-F1
#
_entry.id   AF-A0A9P7FF86-F1
#
_cell.length_a   1.000
_cell.length_b   1.000
_cell.length_c   1.000
_cell.angle_alpha   90.00
_cell.angle_beta   90.00
_cell.angle_gamma   90.00
#
_symmetry.space_group_name_H-M   'P 1'
#
loop_
_entity.id
_entity.type
_entity.pdbx_description
1 polymer ?
#
loop_
_entity_poly.entity_id
_entity_poly.type
_entity_poly.pdbx_seq_one_letter_code
_entity_poly.pdbx_strand_id
1 'polypeptide(L)' 'MARVSFQPTSPTRFASTLAKQWGPTLGIWGVGAGAAALFLLSVTPVVKKGLLVNVPLLGNHYEDKTPASDKPF' A
#
# COMPACT_ATOMS: atom_id res chain seq x y z
N MET A 1 -10.93 -26.90 47.69
CA MET A 1 -11.29 -27.44 46.36
C MET A 1 -11.08 -26.33 45.33
N ALA A 2 -10.21 -26.50 44.34
CA ALA A 2 -9.97 -25.49 43.32
C ALA A 2 -11.05 -25.59 42.23
N ARG A 3 -11.75 -24.49 41.93
CA ARG A 3 -12.71 -24.41 40.82
C ARG A 3 -12.01 -23.84 39.60
N VAL A 4 -12.11 -24.52 38.45
CA VAL A 4 -11.64 -24.00 37.17
C VAL A 4 -12.83 -23.38 36.45
N SER A 5 -12.75 -22.09 36.13
CA SER A 5 -13.76 -21.40 35.31
C SER A 5 -13.25 -21.27 33.88
N PHE A 6 -13.93 -21.91 32.94
CA PHE A 6 -13.68 -21.72 31.51
C PHE A 6 -14.52 -20.55 30.97
N GLN A 7 -13.87 -19.60 30.32
CA GLN A 7 -14.55 -18.56 29.54
C GLN A 7 -14.47 -18.91 28.05
N PRO A 8 -15.61 -19.05 27.35
CA PRO A 8 -15.60 -19.28 25.92
C PRO A 8 -15.05 -18.03 25.21
N THR A 9 -13.98 -18.20 24.44
CA THR A 9 -13.47 -17.15 23.57
C THR A 9 -14.44 -16.92 22.40
N SER A 10 -15.01 -15.72 22.31
CA SER A 10 -15.84 -15.37 21.15
C SER A 10 -14.97 -15.29 19.88
N PRO A 11 -15.50 -15.69 18.71
CA PRO A 11 -14.76 -15.60 17.44
C PRO A 11 -14.36 -14.16 17.10
N THR A 12 -15.15 -13.17 17.53
CA THR A 12 -14.84 -11.73 17.41
C THR A 12 -13.62 -11.31 18.23
N ARG A 13 -13.38 -11.94 19.39
CA ARG A 13 -12.21 -11.69 20.23
C ARG A 13 -10.93 -12.26 19.62
N PHE A 14 -11.03 -13.41 18.97
CA PHE A 14 -9.91 -14.00 18.22
C PHE A 14 -9.49 -13.10 17.05
N ALA A 15 -10.44 -12.71 16.19
CA ALA A 15 -10.16 -11.86 15.03
C ALA A 15 -9.57 -10.49 15.43
N SER A 16 -10.12 -9.86 16.47
CA SER A 16 -9.60 -8.58 16.97
C SER A 16 -8.21 -8.68 17.59
N THR A 17 -7.88 -9.80 18.25
CA THR A 17 -6.53 -10.03 18.78
C THR A 17 -5.53 -10.21 17.64
N LEU A 18 -5.88 -10.99 16.63
CA LEU A 18 -5.04 -11.23 15.46
C LEU A 18 -4.80 -9.93 14.67
N ALA A 19 -5.83 -9.13 14.43
CA ALA A 19 -5.71 -7.84 13.75
C ALA A 19 -4.84 -6.85 14.54
N LYS A 20 -4.96 -6.80 15.87
CA LYS A 20 -4.13 -5.91 16.71
C LYS A 20 -2.66 -6.32 16.72
N GLN A 21 -2.39 -7.62 16.73
CA GLN A 21 -1.04 -8.15 16.82
C GLN A 21 -0.30 -8.08 15.47
N TRP A 22 -0.99 -8.40 14.38
CA TRP A 22 -0.37 -8.48 13.05
C TRP A 22 -0.62 -7.26 12.17
N GLY A 23 -1.61 -6.42 12.51
CA GLY A 23 -1.99 -5.25 11.74
C GLY A 23 -0.82 -4.31 11.44
N PRO A 24 -0.02 -3.89 12.44
CA PRO A 24 1.12 -3.01 12.18
C PRO A 24 2.15 -3.63 11.22
N THR A 25 2.53 -4.89 11.44
CA THR A 25 3.50 -5.62 10.61
C THR A 25 2.99 -5.79 9.18
N LEU A 26 1.73 -6.19 9.00
CA LEU A 26 1.10 -6.30 7.69
C LEU A 26 0.98 -4.95 6.99
N GLY A 27 0.74 -3.87 7.75
CA GLY A 27 0.76 -2.51 7.23
C GLY A 27 2.13 -2.13 6.67
N ILE A 28 3.20 -2.38 7.40
CA ILE A 28 4.58 -2.11 6.96
C ILE A 28 4.92 -2.92 5.70
N TRP A 29 4.60 -4.22 5.69
CA TRP A 29 4.80 -5.06 4.52
C TRP A 29 3.96 -4.62 3.32
N GLY A 30 2.72 -4.16 3.55
CA GLY A 30 1.86 -3.61 2.50
C GLY A 30 2.44 -2.33 1.88
N VAL A 31 3.00 -1.43 2.71
CA VAL A 31 3.71 -0.24 2.22
C VAL A 31 4.94 -0.64 1.39
N GLY A 32 5.76 -1.58 1.88
CA GLY A 32 6.95 -2.05 1.16
C GLY A 32 6.61 -2.71 -0.17
N ALA A 33 5.64 -3.62 -0.18
CA ALA A 33 5.17 -4.29 -1.39
C ALA A 33 4.56 -3.31 -2.39
N GLY A 34 3.75 -2.36 -1.92
CA GLY A 34 3.17 -1.30 -2.75
C GLY A 34 4.22 -0.39 -3.36
N ALA A 35 5.21 0.03 -2.58
CA ALA A 35 6.34 0.82 -3.07
C ALA A 35 7.16 0.05 -4.12
N ALA A 36 7.45 -1.23 -3.89
CA ALA A 36 8.13 -2.07 -4.87
C ALA A 36 7.34 -2.22 -6.17
N ALA A 37 6.03 -2.44 -6.08
CA ALA A 37 5.16 -2.51 -7.25
C ALA A 37 5.14 -1.19 -8.03
N LEU A 38 5.01 -0.04 -7.35
CA LEU A 38 5.06 1.27 -7.98
C LEU A 38 6.41 1.55 -8.64
N PHE A 39 7.51 1.11 -8.02
CA PHE A 39 8.85 1.24 -8.58
C PHE A 39 8.99 0.42 -9.86
N LEU A 40 8.60 -0.86 -9.84
CA LEU A 40 8.68 -1.72 -11.02
C LEU A 40 7.76 -1.25 -12.15
N LEU A 41 6.59 -0.71 -11.81
CA LEU A 41 5.59 -0.25 -12.77
C LEU A 41 5.73 1.24 -13.15
N SER A 42 6.75 1.95 -12.67
CA SER A 42 6.86 3.41 -12.87
C SER A 42 6.99 3.83 -14.34
N VAL A 43 7.44 2.92 -15.20
CA VAL A 43 7.54 3.10 -16.65
C VAL A 43 6.21 2.92 -17.38
N THR A 44 5.21 2.32 -16.73
CA THR A 44 3.91 2.09 -17.37
C THR A 44 3.12 3.40 -17.45
N PRO A 45 2.60 3.80 -18.63
CA PRO A 45 1.94 5.08 -18.81
C PRO A 45 0.73 5.29 -17.88
N VAL A 46 -0.02 4.22 -17.60
CA VAL A 46 -1.22 4.26 -16.73
C VAL A 46 -0.84 4.59 -15.29
N VAL A 47 0.21 3.95 -14.75
CA VAL A 47 0.67 4.23 -13.37
C VAL A 47 1.34 5.59 -13.28
N LYS A 48 2.16 5.95 -14.28
CA LYS A 48 2.84 7.25 -14.34
C LYS A 48 1.85 8.41 -14.35
N LYS A 49 0.91 8.41 -15.30
CA LYS A 49 -0.06 9.51 -15.50
C LYS A 49 -1.20 9.50 -14.47
N GLY A 50 -1.67 8.32 -14.08
CA GLY A 50 -2.79 8.18 -13.16
C GLY A 50 -2.42 8.44 -11.70
N LEU A 51 -1.20 8.04 -11.29
CA LEU A 51 -0.79 8.08 -9.90
C LEU A 51 0.47 8.92 -9.68
N LEU A 52 1.60 8.56 -10.30
CA LEU A 52 2.91 9.11 -9.92
C LEU A 52 3.04 10.62 -10.20
N VAL A 53 2.46 11.13 -11.29
CA VAL A 53 2.42 12.57 -11.60
C VAL A 53 1.62 13.36 -10.55
N ASN A 54 0.64 12.73 -9.89
CA ASN A 54 -0.23 13.38 -8.91
C ASN A 54 0.33 13.34 -7.48
N VAL A 55 1.49 12.70 -7.25
CA VAL A 55 2.10 12.64 -5.93
C VAL A 55 2.72 14.00 -5.60
N PRO A 56 2.33 14.65 -4.48
CA PRO A 56 2.95 15.90 -4.06
C PRO A 56 4.48 15.74 -3.95
N LEU A 57 5.23 16.76 -4.37
CA LEU A 57 6.70 16.80 -4.44
C LEU A 57 7.34 15.91 -5.53
N LEU A 58 6.73 14.80 -5.94
CA LEU A 58 7.29 13.88 -6.93
C LEU A 58 6.72 14.06 -8.35
N GLY A 59 5.59 14.74 -8.51
CA GLY A 59 4.90 14.87 -9.79
C GLY A 59 5.77 15.41 -10.94
N ASN A 60 6.53 16.46 -10.67
CA ASN A 60 7.42 17.11 -11.65
C ASN A 60 8.57 16.19 -12.14
N HIS A 61 8.90 15.13 -11.40
CA HIS A 61 9.88 14.14 -11.86
C HIS A 61 9.28 13.19 -12.91
N TYR A 62 7.99 12.86 -12.77
CA TYR A 62 7.29 11.94 -13.66
C TYR A 62 6.55 12.65 -14.81
N GLU A 63 6.47 13.97 -14.80
CA GLU A 63 5.88 14.75 -15.88
C GLU A 63 6.71 14.62 -17.18
N ASP A 64 6.01 14.55 -18.32
CA ASP A 64 6.66 14.58 -19.63
C ASP A 64 6.84 16.04 -20.07
N LYS A 65 8.09 16.50 -20.09
CA LYS A 65 8.48 17.87 -20.43
C LYS A 65 8.78 18.05 -21.91
N THR A 66 8.65 16.99 -22.70
CA THR A 66 8.90 17.05 -24.14
C THR A 66 7.78 17.88 -24.79
N PRO A 67 8.12 18.93 -25.55
CA PRO A 67 7.12 19.75 -26.22
C PRO A 67 6.34 18.92 -27.24
N ALA A 68 5.10 19.31 -27.52
CA ALA A 68 4.25 18.58 -28.46
C ALA A 68 4.80 18.58 -29.90
N SER A 69 5.56 19.62 -30.28
CA SER A 69 6.22 19.71 -31.59
C SER A 69 7.23 18.60 -31.85
N ASP A 70 7.85 18.06 -30.79
CA ASP A 70 8.95 17.09 -30.90
C ASP A 70 8.44 15.65 -30.79
N LYS A 71 7.13 15.47 -30.57
CA LYS A 71 6.49 14.17 -30.50
C LYS A 71 6.07 13.75 -31.92
N PRO A 72 6.54 12.60 -32.42
CA PRO A 72 6.20 12.15 -33.78
C PRO A 72 4.74 11.69 -33.91
N PHE A 73 3.99 11.63 -32.80
CA PHE A 73 2.59 11.25 -32.70
C PHE A 73 1.93 11.95 -31.50
#